data_AF-A0A4R9ER89-F1
#
_entry.id   AF-A0A4R9ER89-F1
#
_cell.length_a   1.000
_cell.length_b   1.000
_cell.length_c   1.000
_cell.angle_alpha   90.00
_cell.angle_beta   90.00
_cell.angle_gamma   90.00
#
_symmetry.space_group_name_H-M   'P 1'
#
loop_
_entity.id
_entity.type
_entity.pdbx_description
1 polymer ?
#
loop_
_entity_poly.entity_id
_entity_poly.type
_entity_poly.pdbx_seq_one_letter_code
_entity_poly.pdbx_strand_id
1 'polypeptide(L)'
;MAGLWRQIPLDRTVRWLAVLVRTALGQVSHVIGPDKAEVALAERLSRRIAAQDTPVRNVVGWLVRRGLPQRPGCWSQQCDDGLRMDTRESCDSCATLRGDRQSRYRQLMRDAAGGQWARLPQQQRSEIEHQVNEEYRQIAKADSARREHQRREKADRDTAVAHRRLELQEKQAAAQARPCGMCGRPDTAGECSACRSQQLAANSVRAAVDLVVALRADLTDMSAVEELTRTVETDTWKVVRQHQVPVGDGAADVLRHFADQVLAERRARALARLAQSAPAIEEGQLVYKLTLNRPTPRRACRKDLLAAAEHEAERARQKVARELLDDFLADLAEARARGCAAEPSAGGAGGGR
;
A
#
# COMPACT_ATOMS: atom_id res chain seq x y z
N MET A 1 32.97 -16.02 -41.93
CA MET A 1 32.98 -15.81 -40.46
C MET A 1 34.23 -16.34 -39.78
N ALA A 2 34.73 -17.55 -40.08
CA ALA A 2 35.84 -18.20 -39.36
C ALA A 2 37.20 -17.44 -39.35
N GLY A 3 37.50 -16.60 -40.35
CA GLY A 3 38.75 -15.83 -40.42
C GLY A 3 38.81 -14.55 -39.57
N LEU A 4 37.66 -13.98 -39.19
CA LEU A 4 37.59 -12.73 -38.41
C LEU A 4 38.00 -12.94 -36.94
N TRP A 5 37.65 -14.09 -36.38
CA TRP A 5 37.93 -14.44 -34.98
C TRP A 5 39.43 -14.63 -34.70
N ARG A 6 40.24 -14.90 -35.73
CA ARG A 6 41.71 -14.99 -35.62
C ARG A 6 42.40 -13.64 -35.39
N GLN A 7 41.68 -12.53 -35.52
CA GLN A 7 42.20 -11.16 -35.34
C GLN A 7 42.12 -10.66 -33.89
N ILE A 8 41.70 -11.49 -32.93
CA ILE A 8 41.58 -11.11 -31.51
C ILE A 8 42.90 -11.48 -30.79
N PRO A 9 43.73 -10.50 -30.39
CA PRO A 9 45.15 -10.76 -30.13
C PRO A 9 45.51 -11.20 -28.70
N LEU A 10 44.60 -11.16 -27.71
CA LEU A 10 44.93 -11.35 -26.27
C LEU A 10 43.81 -12.06 -25.47
N ASP A 11 44.19 -12.97 -24.57
CA ASP A 11 43.27 -13.70 -23.68
C ASP A 11 42.40 -12.80 -22.79
N ARG A 12 42.94 -11.68 -22.31
CA ARG A 12 42.18 -10.71 -21.51
C ARG A 12 41.05 -10.05 -22.32
N THR A 13 41.31 -9.75 -23.59
CA THR A 13 40.32 -9.19 -24.52
C THR A 13 39.22 -10.21 -24.82
N VAL A 14 39.57 -11.49 -24.95
CA VAL A 14 38.60 -12.58 -25.12
C VAL A 14 37.68 -12.71 -23.91
N ARG A 15 38.24 -12.70 -22.68
CA ARG A 15 37.42 -12.77 -21.44
C ARG A 15 36.48 -11.57 -21.30
N TRP A 16 36.96 -10.37 -21.59
CA TRP A 16 36.13 -9.16 -21.54
C TRP A 16 35.01 -9.18 -22.59
N LEU A 17 35.31 -9.59 -23.82
CA LEU A 17 34.29 -9.77 -24.86
C LEU A 17 33.26 -10.83 -24.47
N ALA A 18 33.68 -11.93 -23.84
CA ALA A 18 32.76 -12.96 -23.36
C ALA A 18 31.75 -12.39 -22.34
N VAL A 19 32.18 -11.49 -21.45
CA VAL A 19 31.27 -10.79 -20.54
C VAL A 19 30.26 -9.95 -21.31
N LEU A 20 30.70 -9.15 -22.29
CA LEU A 20 29.79 -8.32 -23.10
C LEU A 20 28.78 -9.15 -23.89
N VAL A 21 29.21 -10.28 -24.47
CA VAL A 21 28.33 -11.20 -25.19
C VAL A 21 27.31 -11.82 -24.24
N ARG A 22 27.72 -12.27 -23.06
CA ARG A 22 26.79 -12.80 -22.03
C ARG A 22 25.79 -11.75 -21.58
N THR A 23 26.22 -10.50 -21.38
CA THR A 23 25.30 -9.40 -21.05
C THR A 23 24.29 -9.16 -22.17
N ALA A 24 24.74 -9.14 -23.43
CA ALA A 24 23.84 -8.99 -24.58
C ALA A 24 22.87 -10.18 -24.71
N LEU A 25 23.34 -11.41 -24.49
CA LEU A 25 22.49 -12.62 -24.45
C LEU A 25 21.47 -12.55 -23.32
N GLY A 26 21.86 -12.11 -22.12
CA GLY A 26 20.94 -11.92 -21.00
C GLY A 26 19.85 -10.90 -21.31
N GLN A 27 20.22 -9.78 -21.94
CA GLN A 27 19.25 -8.77 -22.40
C GLN A 27 18.26 -9.32 -23.42
N VAL A 28 18.73 -10.07 -24.42
CA VAL A 28 17.85 -10.69 -25.43
C VAL A 28 16.99 -11.79 -24.81
N SER A 29 17.58 -12.63 -23.95
CA SER A 29 16.89 -13.71 -23.24
C SER A 29 15.74 -13.19 -22.38
N HIS A 30 15.93 -12.05 -21.71
CA HIS A 30 14.86 -11.40 -20.94
C HIS A 30 13.64 -11.01 -21.80
N VAL A 31 13.84 -10.81 -23.11
CA VAL A 31 12.80 -10.33 -24.02
C VAL A 31 12.12 -11.46 -24.80
N ILE A 32 12.87 -12.47 -25.26
CA ILE A 32 12.36 -13.54 -26.13
C ILE A 32 12.54 -14.96 -25.58
N GLY A 33 13.07 -15.07 -24.35
CA GLY A 33 13.41 -16.34 -23.70
C GLY A 33 14.82 -16.85 -24.05
N PRO A 34 15.39 -17.72 -23.19
CA PRO A 34 16.76 -18.22 -23.34
C PRO A 34 16.97 -19.03 -24.62
N ASP A 35 15.99 -19.84 -25.02
CA ASP A 35 16.11 -20.78 -26.15
C ASP A 35 16.29 -20.08 -27.50
N LYS A 36 15.83 -18.84 -27.62
CA LYS A 36 15.87 -18.04 -28.86
C LYS A 36 16.98 -16.99 -28.85
N ALA A 37 17.59 -16.73 -27.70
CA ALA A 37 18.49 -15.60 -27.49
C ALA A 37 19.79 -15.70 -28.31
N GLU A 38 20.39 -16.89 -28.37
CA GLU A 38 21.61 -17.12 -29.13
C GLU A 38 21.39 -16.95 -30.64
N VAL A 39 20.30 -17.55 -31.15
CA VAL A 39 19.92 -17.45 -32.57
C VAL A 39 19.64 -16.00 -32.94
N ALA A 40 18.85 -15.28 -32.14
CA ALA A 40 18.55 -13.87 -32.40
C ALA A 40 19.80 -12.98 -32.38
N LEU A 41 20.74 -13.22 -31.46
CA LEU A 41 22.01 -12.48 -31.40
C LEU A 41 22.91 -12.82 -32.60
N ALA A 42 22.99 -14.09 -33.02
CA ALA A 42 23.76 -14.50 -34.19
C ALA A 42 23.19 -13.90 -35.50
N GLU A 43 21.87 -13.89 -35.63
CA GLU A 43 21.19 -13.25 -36.75
C GLU A 43 21.42 -11.73 -36.78
N ARG A 44 21.37 -11.06 -35.62
CA ARG A 44 21.73 -9.63 -35.49
C ARG A 44 23.11 -9.36 -36.07
N LEU A 45 24.12 -10.11 -35.63
CA LEU A 45 25.49 -9.93 -36.11
C LEU A 45 25.60 -10.17 -37.61
N SER A 46 24.96 -11.24 -38.11
CA SER A 46 24.93 -11.58 -39.53
C SER A 46 24.28 -10.49 -40.37
N ARG A 47 23.10 -9.98 -39.99
CA ARG A 47 22.42 -8.87 -40.67
C ARG A 47 23.29 -7.62 -40.72
N ARG A 48 23.95 -7.27 -39.62
CA ARG A 48 24.79 -6.07 -39.54
C ARG A 48 26.06 -6.16 -40.38
N ILE A 49 26.60 -7.36 -40.57
CA ILE A 49 27.71 -7.64 -41.48
C ILE A 49 27.24 -7.58 -42.93
N ALA A 50 26.06 -8.13 -43.25
CA ALA A 50 25.50 -8.08 -44.61
C ALA A 50 25.13 -6.65 -45.04
N ALA A 51 24.69 -5.81 -44.10
CA ALA A 51 24.27 -4.44 -44.35
C ALA A 51 25.41 -3.41 -44.34
N GLN A 52 26.69 -3.81 -44.39
CA GLN A 52 27.81 -2.88 -44.46
C GLN A 52 28.65 -3.09 -45.73
N ASP A 53 29.02 -1.98 -46.36
CA ASP A 53 29.78 -1.99 -47.63
C ASP A 53 31.30 -2.10 -47.43
N THR A 54 31.76 -2.10 -46.17
CA THR A 54 33.19 -2.15 -45.83
C THR A 54 33.53 -3.37 -44.99
N PRO A 55 34.71 -3.97 -45.17
CA PRO A 55 35.14 -5.10 -44.35
C PRO A 55 35.42 -4.68 -42.90
N VAL A 56 35.15 -5.57 -41.95
CA VAL A 56 35.45 -5.35 -40.53
C VAL A 56 36.98 -5.35 -40.34
N ARG A 57 37.55 -4.16 -40.09
CA ARG A 57 39.00 -3.98 -39.84
C ARG A 57 39.39 -4.18 -38.37
N ASN A 58 38.46 -3.95 -37.44
CA ASN A 58 38.66 -4.14 -35.99
C ASN A 58 37.42 -4.82 -35.41
N VAL A 59 37.51 -6.13 -35.17
CA VAL A 59 36.41 -6.97 -34.68
C VAL A 59 35.93 -6.53 -33.30
N VAL A 60 36.86 -6.24 -32.38
CA VAL A 60 36.55 -5.85 -31.01
C VAL A 60 35.78 -4.52 -30.99
N GLY A 61 36.32 -3.50 -31.67
CA GLY A 61 35.66 -2.20 -31.78
C GLY A 61 34.31 -2.28 -32.50
N TRP A 62 34.21 -3.15 -33.51
CA TRP A 62 32.96 -3.37 -34.22
C TRP A 62 31.90 -4.04 -33.33
N LEU A 63 32.24 -5.10 -32.58
CA LEU A 63 31.31 -5.77 -31.67
C LEU A 63 30.76 -4.81 -30.61
N VAL A 64 31.63 -4.03 -29.99
CA VAL A 64 31.26 -3.13 -28.88
C VAL A 64 30.37 -1.97 -29.36
N ARG A 65 30.67 -1.38 -30.52
CA ARG A 65 29.98 -0.17 -30.99
C ARG A 65 28.81 -0.46 -31.92
N ARG A 66 28.86 -1.59 -32.65
CA ARG A 66 27.93 -1.89 -33.73
C ARG A 66 27.34 -3.29 -33.64
N GLY A 67 28.07 -4.30 -33.20
CA GLY A 67 27.61 -5.69 -33.22
C GLY A 67 26.61 -6.01 -32.10
N LEU A 68 27.00 -5.79 -30.85
CA LEU A 68 26.26 -6.24 -29.66
C LEU A 68 25.14 -5.29 -29.22
N PRO A 69 25.32 -3.96 -29.17
CA PRO A 69 24.27 -3.08 -28.66
C PRO A 69 22.97 -3.20 -29.47
N GLN A 70 21.84 -3.39 -28.79
CA GLN A 70 20.54 -3.20 -29.43
C GLN A 70 20.35 -1.70 -29.69
N ARG A 71 20.07 -1.31 -30.94
CA ARG A 71 20.02 0.12 -31.31
C ARG A 71 18.66 0.71 -30.94
N PRO A 72 18.59 1.72 -30.07
CA PRO A 72 17.34 2.32 -29.65
C PRO A 72 16.84 3.29 -30.73
N GLY A 73 16.24 2.74 -31.77
CA GLY A 73 15.51 3.51 -32.80
C GLY A 73 13.99 3.31 -32.72
N CYS A 74 13.53 2.39 -31.87
CA CYS A 74 12.16 1.90 -31.78
C CYS A 74 11.68 1.91 -30.31
N TRP A 75 10.37 1.99 -30.12
CA TRP A 75 9.70 2.00 -28.81
C TRP A 75 9.49 0.57 -28.27
N SER A 76 9.58 -0.44 -29.14
CA SER A 76 9.45 -1.85 -28.78
C SER A 76 10.79 -2.42 -28.33
N GLN A 77 10.82 -3.00 -27.13
CA GLN A 77 11.98 -3.74 -26.61
C GLN A 77 12.27 -5.02 -27.40
N GLN A 78 11.29 -5.52 -28.15
CA GLN A 78 11.40 -6.70 -29.02
C GLN A 78 11.98 -6.36 -30.40
N CYS A 79 12.17 -5.08 -30.71
CA CYS A 79 12.69 -4.63 -32.00
C CYS A 79 14.21 -4.58 -32.01
N ASP A 80 14.82 -5.17 -33.03
CA ASP A 80 16.23 -5.03 -33.33
C ASP A 80 16.41 -4.66 -34.80
N ASP A 81 16.85 -3.42 -35.05
CA ASP A 81 17.05 -2.85 -36.38
C ASP A 81 15.84 -2.96 -37.32
N GLY A 82 14.62 -2.82 -36.78
CA GLY A 82 13.39 -2.81 -37.57
C GLY A 82 12.76 -4.18 -37.79
N LEU A 83 13.32 -5.23 -37.22
CA LEU A 83 12.74 -6.57 -37.16
C LEU A 83 12.41 -6.96 -35.73
N ARG A 84 11.34 -7.73 -35.55
CA ARG A 84 11.01 -8.35 -34.27
C ARG A 84 11.92 -9.53 -33.99
N MET A 85 12.50 -9.61 -32.79
CA MET A 85 13.41 -10.69 -32.43
C MET A 85 12.69 -12.04 -32.20
N ASP A 86 11.40 -12.02 -31.91
CA ASP A 86 10.58 -13.22 -31.64
C ASP A 86 9.96 -13.83 -32.90
N THR A 87 9.44 -12.99 -33.81
CA THR A 87 8.77 -13.42 -35.04
C THR A 87 9.61 -13.28 -36.30
N ARG A 88 10.71 -12.51 -36.25
CA ARG A 88 11.55 -12.11 -37.41
C ARG A 88 10.83 -11.25 -38.46
N GLU A 89 9.59 -10.84 -38.18
CA GLU A 89 8.82 -9.98 -39.07
C GLU A 89 9.21 -8.51 -38.92
N SER A 90 8.74 -7.68 -39.85
CA SER A 90 8.91 -6.23 -39.73
C SER A 90 8.28 -5.72 -38.44
N CYS A 91 9.00 -4.86 -37.72
CA CYS A 91 8.48 -4.25 -36.51
C CYS A 91 7.44 -3.16 -36.84
N ASP A 92 6.21 -3.36 -36.40
CA ASP A 92 5.11 -2.40 -36.58
C ASP A 92 5.44 -1.03 -35.99
N SER A 93 6.03 -0.98 -34.80
CA SER A 93 6.45 0.29 -34.19
C SER A 93 7.51 1.01 -35.03
N CYS A 94 8.38 0.29 -35.75
CA CYS A 94 9.28 0.90 -36.72
C CYS A 94 8.55 1.35 -37.99
N ALA A 95 7.54 0.61 -38.44
CA ALA A 95 6.71 1.01 -39.57
C ALA A 95 5.94 2.32 -39.26
N THR A 96 5.33 2.42 -38.08
CA THR A 96 4.68 3.64 -37.58
C THR A 96 5.67 4.80 -37.52
N LEU A 97 6.83 4.60 -36.89
CA LEU A 97 7.87 5.63 -36.82
C LEU A 97 8.35 6.11 -38.20
N ARG A 98 8.48 5.20 -39.17
CA ARG A 98 8.81 5.57 -40.55
C ARG A 98 7.67 6.35 -41.20
N GLY A 99 6.42 5.93 -40.99
CA GLY A 99 5.22 6.62 -41.44
C GLY A 99 5.14 8.05 -40.91
N ASP A 100 5.39 8.25 -39.62
CA ASP A 100 5.40 9.56 -38.97
C ASP A 100 6.50 10.46 -39.55
N ARG A 101 7.71 9.93 -39.71
CA ARG A 101 8.84 10.65 -40.34
C ARG A 101 8.52 11.06 -41.78
N GLN A 102 7.97 10.14 -42.56
CA GLN A 102 7.57 10.40 -43.95
C GLN A 102 6.40 11.39 -44.01
N SER A 103 5.45 11.33 -43.09
CA SER A 103 4.35 12.30 -42.99
C SER A 103 4.88 13.70 -42.72
N ARG A 104 5.77 13.84 -41.74
CA ARG A 104 6.41 15.10 -41.38
C ARG A 104 7.28 15.66 -42.51
N TYR A 105 8.08 14.82 -43.16
CA TYR A 105 8.87 15.23 -44.33
C TYR A 105 7.96 15.69 -45.49
N ARG A 106 6.88 14.96 -45.78
CA ARG A 106 5.88 15.36 -46.80
C ARG A 106 5.18 16.66 -46.44
N GLN A 107 4.94 16.93 -45.16
CA GLN A 107 4.37 18.19 -44.70
C GLN A 107 5.35 19.34 -44.99
N LEU A 108 6.61 19.24 -44.55
CA LEU A 108 7.62 20.26 -44.83
C LEU A 108 7.80 20.51 -46.33
N MET A 109 7.83 19.45 -47.14
CA MET A 109 7.88 19.56 -48.60
C MET A 109 6.65 20.28 -49.19
N ARG A 110 5.44 20.02 -48.69
CA ARG A 110 4.23 20.70 -49.15
C ARG A 110 4.22 22.17 -48.77
N ASP A 111 4.63 22.48 -47.54
CA ASP A 111 4.68 23.83 -47.00
C ASP A 111 5.71 24.67 -47.75
N ALA A 112 6.92 24.13 -47.97
CA ALA A 112 7.98 24.80 -48.71
C ALA A 112 7.66 24.98 -50.22
N ALA A 113 6.91 24.05 -50.83
CA ALA A 113 6.52 24.13 -52.23
C ALA A 113 5.19 24.86 -52.48
N GLY A 114 4.52 25.36 -51.44
CA GLY A 114 3.20 26.02 -51.56
C GLY A 114 2.12 25.17 -52.22
N GLY A 115 2.22 23.84 -52.13
CA GLY A 115 1.31 22.90 -52.80
C GLY A 115 1.48 22.76 -54.32
N GLN A 116 2.46 23.43 -54.95
CA GLN A 116 2.64 23.47 -56.41
C GLN A 116 3.86 22.70 -56.92
N TRP A 117 4.36 21.71 -56.15
CA TRP A 117 5.57 20.93 -56.44
C TRP A 117 5.71 20.50 -57.92
N ALA A 118 4.64 19.94 -58.50
CA ALA A 118 4.63 19.44 -59.87
C ALA A 118 4.80 20.52 -60.96
N ARG A 119 4.59 21.80 -60.64
CA ARG A 119 4.72 22.94 -61.55
C ARG A 119 6.04 23.69 -61.41
N LEU A 120 6.84 23.37 -60.38
CA LEU A 120 8.11 24.03 -60.14
C LEU A 120 9.21 23.56 -61.12
N PRO A 121 10.06 24.47 -61.63
CA PRO A 121 11.29 24.13 -62.34
C PRO A 121 12.25 23.26 -61.51
N GLN A 122 13.07 22.46 -62.19
CA GLN A 122 13.99 21.52 -61.54
C GLN A 122 14.97 22.18 -60.56
N GLN A 123 15.47 23.38 -60.89
CA GLN A 123 16.37 24.14 -60.02
C GLN A 123 15.68 24.50 -58.70
N GLN A 124 14.45 25.02 -58.76
CA GLN A 124 13.66 25.40 -57.58
C GLN A 124 13.29 24.18 -56.73
N ARG A 125 13.03 23.02 -57.35
CA ARG A 125 12.81 21.77 -56.63
C ARG A 125 14.04 21.34 -55.82
N SER A 126 15.23 21.42 -56.42
CA SER A 126 16.50 21.08 -55.75
C SER A 126 16.78 22.00 -54.56
N GLU A 127 16.52 23.31 -54.72
CA GLU A 127 16.68 24.30 -53.65
C GLU A 127 15.72 24.03 -52.47
N ILE A 128 14.45 23.74 -52.75
CA ILE A 128 13.44 23.38 -51.74
C ILE A 128 13.81 22.05 -51.04
N GLU A 129 14.22 21.03 -51.79
CA GLU A 129 14.70 19.77 -51.20
C GLU A 129 15.89 20.00 -50.28
N HIS A 130 16.85 20.83 -50.67
CA HIS A 130 18.00 21.16 -49.83
C HIS A 130 17.56 21.86 -48.54
N GLN A 131 16.66 22.86 -48.64
CA GLN A 131 16.12 23.57 -47.49
C GLN A 131 15.36 22.64 -46.52
N VAL A 132 14.45 21.82 -47.04
CA VAL A 132 13.66 20.87 -46.23
C VAL A 132 14.55 19.82 -45.57
N ASN A 133 15.58 19.33 -46.29
CA ASN A 133 16.54 18.40 -45.72
C ASN A 133 17.34 19.01 -44.56
N GLU A 134 17.75 20.27 -44.68
CA GLU A 134 18.46 20.95 -43.61
C GLU A 134 17.55 21.20 -42.39
N GLU A 135 16.32 21.66 -42.61
CA GLU A 135 15.33 21.84 -41.54
C GLU A 135 15.04 20.52 -40.81
N TYR A 136 14.84 19.43 -41.56
CA TYR A 136 14.59 18.11 -41.00
C TYR A 136 15.78 17.60 -40.17
N ARG A 137 17.03 17.90 -40.58
CA ARG A 137 18.24 17.60 -39.78
C ARG A 137 18.28 18.38 -38.47
N GLN A 138 17.92 19.66 -38.48
CA GLN A 138 17.90 20.49 -37.27
C GLN A 138 16.83 20.00 -36.28
N ILE A 139 15.65 19.66 -36.78
CA ILE A 139 14.59 19.00 -36.02
C ILE A 139 15.10 17.70 -35.38
N ALA A 140 15.75 16.83 -36.15
CA ALA A 140 16.25 15.55 -35.65
C ALA A 140 17.32 15.72 -34.55
N LYS A 141 18.20 16.73 -34.67
CA LYS A 141 19.17 17.11 -33.64
C LYS A 141 18.48 17.57 -32.36
N ALA A 142 17.51 18.47 -32.47
CA ALA A 142 16.75 18.98 -31.33
C ALA A 142 16.00 17.86 -30.60
N ASP A 143 15.34 16.97 -31.35
CA ASP A 143 14.63 15.82 -30.79
C ASP A 143 15.58 14.86 -30.06
N SER A 144 16.80 14.68 -30.59
CA SER A 144 17.84 13.87 -29.94
C SER A 144 18.30 14.49 -28.61
N ALA A 145 18.55 15.80 -28.59
CA ALA A 145 18.94 16.54 -27.40
C ALA A 145 17.85 16.47 -26.31
N ARG A 146 16.57 16.66 -26.70
CA ARG A 146 15.44 16.55 -25.75
C ARG A 146 15.34 15.16 -25.13
N ARG A 147 15.49 14.09 -25.93
CA ARG A 147 15.47 12.71 -25.41
C ARG A 147 16.63 12.43 -24.46
N GLU A 148 17.83 12.95 -24.75
CA GLU A 148 18.97 12.81 -23.85
C GLU A 148 18.74 13.54 -22.52
N HIS A 149 18.22 14.76 -22.56
CA HIS A 149 17.86 15.50 -21.35
C HIS A 149 16.83 14.75 -20.51
N GLN A 150 15.74 14.27 -21.13
CA GLN A 150 14.70 13.48 -20.44
C GLN A 150 15.26 12.19 -19.82
N ARG A 151 16.22 11.52 -20.46
CA ARG A 151 16.89 10.34 -19.88
C ARG A 151 17.67 10.70 -18.62
N ARG A 152 18.40 11.81 -18.63
CA ARG A 152 19.16 12.29 -17.46
C ARG A 152 18.24 12.64 -16.31
N GLU A 153 17.21 13.44 -16.56
CA GLU A 153 16.24 13.79 -15.52
C GLU A 153 15.54 12.56 -14.92
N LYS A 154 15.22 11.56 -15.75
CA LYS A 154 14.63 10.32 -15.26
C LYS A 154 15.63 9.56 -14.39
N ALA A 155 16.88 9.44 -14.81
CA ALA A 155 17.92 8.78 -14.01
C ALA A 155 18.11 9.49 -12.65
N ASP A 156 18.16 10.82 -12.63
CA ASP A 156 18.29 11.61 -11.40
C ASP A 156 17.09 11.39 -10.46
N ARG A 157 15.88 11.37 -11.00
CA ARG A 157 14.65 11.07 -10.24
C ARG A 157 14.66 9.64 -9.69
N ASP A 158 15.03 8.66 -10.51
CA ASP A 158 15.09 7.26 -10.11
C ASP A 158 16.12 7.07 -8.97
N THR A 159 17.28 7.73 -9.04
CA THR A 159 18.28 7.76 -7.97
C THR A 159 17.75 8.41 -6.69
N ALA A 160 17.07 9.55 -6.78
CA ALA A 160 16.48 10.22 -5.61
C ALA A 160 15.40 9.37 -4.92
N VAL A 161 14.57 8.68 -5.71
CA VAL A 161 13.56 7.74 -5.19
C VAL A 161 14.22 6.54 -4.51
N ALA A 162 15.27 5.98 -5.12
CA ALA A 162 16.03 4.88 -4.52
C ALA A 162 16.65 5.28 -3.16
N HIS A 163 17.24 6.48 -3.07
CA HIS A 163 17.80 7.00 -1.82
C HIS A 163 16.73 7.13 -0.72
N ARG A 164 15.59 7.77 -1.04
CA ARG A 164 14.48 7.91 -0.08
C ARG A 164 13.94 6.56 0.39
N ARG A 165 13.90 5.57 -0.49
CA ARG A 165 13.46 4.21 -0.14
C ARG A 165 14.41 3.57 0.87
N LEU A 166 15.72 3.72 0.69
CA LEU A 166 16.72 3.22 1.64
C LEU A 166 16.57 3.90 3.01
N GLU A 167 16.46 5.23 3.05
CA GLU A 167 16.23 5.96 4.32
C GLU A 167 14.96 5.50 5.06
N LEU A 168 13.87 5.26 4.32
CA LEU A 168 12.63 4.74 4.90
C LEU A 168 12.81 3.33 5.44
N GLN A 169 13.55 2.47 4.72
CA GLN A 169 13.86 1.12 5.18
C GLN A 169 14.72 1.13 6.46
N GLU A 170 15.72 2.02 6.55
CA GLU A 170 16.54 2.19 7.75
C GLU A 170 15.70 2.65 8.94
N LYS A 171 14.82 3.64 8.74
CA LYS A 171 13.89 4.12 9.78
C LYS A 171 12.93 3.02 10.21
N GLN A 172 12.41 2.23 9.29
CA GLN A 172 11.52 1.11 9.59
C GLN A 172 12.26 0.00 10.35
N ALA A 173 13.48 -0.35 9.94
CA ALA A 173 14.31 -1.33 10.64
C ALA A 173 14.64 -0.85 12.06
N ALA A 174 15.04 0.41 12.22
CA ALA A 174 15.31 1.01 13.53
C ALA A 174 14.04 1.05 14.40
N ALA A 175 12.87 1.29 13.81
CA ALA A 175 11.60 1.23 14.53
C ALA A 175 11.26 -0.21 14.96
N GLN A 176 11.44 -1.20 14.08
CA GLN A 176 11.17 -2.61 14.37
C GLN A 176 12.10 -3.17 15.46
N ALA A 177 13.36 -2.76 15.46
CA ALA A 177 14.36 -3.16 16.45
C ALA A 177 14.10 -2.59 17.87
N ARG A 178 13.13 -1.67 18.03
CA ARG A 178 12.80 -1.13 19.36
C ARG A 178 12.27 -2.25 20.26
N PRO A 179 12.86 -2.44 21.47
CA PRO A 179 12.37 -3.42 22.41
C PRO A 179 11.01 -3.01 22.98
N CYS A 180 10.30 -3.97 23.54
CA CYS A 180 9.03 -3.72 24.19
C CYS A 180 9.23 -2.82 25.41
N GLY A 181 8.49 -1.71 25.50
CA GLY A 181 8.60 -0.79 26.64
C GLY A 181 8.23 -1.40 28.00
N MET A 182 7.47 -2.50 28.02
CA MET A 182 6.98 -3.13 29.26
C MET A 182 7.86 -4.29 29.73
N CYS A 183 8.27 -5.20 28.84
CA CYS A 183 9.02 -6.40 29.20
C CYS A 183 10.45 -6.46 28.62
N GLY A 184 10.85 -5.47 27.82
CA GLY A 184 12.19 -5.41 27.21
C GLY A 184 12.44 -6.40 26.08
N ARG A 185 11.45 -7.19 25.64
CA ARG A 185 11.62 -8.16 24.55
C ARG A 185 12.10 -7.44 23.26
N PRO A 186 13.23 -7.85 22.66
CA PRO A 186 13.79 -7.19 21.49
C PRO A 186 12.91 -7.39 20.25
N ASP A 187 13.10 -6.56 19.23
CA ASP A 187 12.48 -6.67 17.90
C ASP A 187 10.93 -6.70 17.90
N THR A 188 10.32 -5.90 18.77
CA THR A 188 8.86 -5.86 18.94
C THR A 188 8.24 -4.52 18.54
N ALA A 189 8.98 -3.69 17.82
CA ALA A 189 8.53 -2.37 17.38
C ALA A 189 7.98 -1.47 18.52
N GLY A 190 8.50 -1.64 19.74
CA GLY A 190 8.06 -0.91 20.94
C GLY A 190 7.02 -1.61 21.81
N GLU A 191 6.26 -2.58 21.29
CA GLU A 191 5.23 -3.29 22.06
C GLU A 191 5.06 -4.74 21.60
N CYS A 192 5.36 -5.70 22.48
CA CYS A 192 5.19 -7.11 22.16
C CYS A 192 3.72 -7.56 22.26
N SER A 193 3.34 -8.57 21.47
CA SER A 193 1.97 -9.12 21.45
C SER A 193 1.50 -9.56 22.84
N ALA A 194 2.37 -10.19 23.64
CA ALA A 194 2.04 -10.64 24.99
C ALA A 194 1.70 -9.46 25.92
N CYS A 195 2.53 -8.41 25.96
CA CYS A 195 2.26 -7.23 26.78
C CYS A 195 1.02 -6.47 26.31
N ARG A 196 0.83 -6.35 24.99
CA ARG A 196 -0.41 -5.78 24.43
C ARG A 196 -1.63 -6.55 24.89
N SER A 197 -1.62 -7.88 24.80
CA SER A 197 -2.74 -8.72 25.20
C SER A 197 -2.99 -8.68 26.70
N GLN A 198 -1.95 -8.63 27.53
CA GLN A 198 -2.08 -8.41 28.97
C GLN A 198 -2.72 -7.05 29.29
N GLN A 199 -2.28 -5.98 28.63
CA GLN A 199 -2.85 -4.64 28.83
C GLN A 199 -4.31 -4.59 28.41
N LEU A 200 -4.65 -5.21 27.27
CA LEU A 200 -6.03 -5.31 26.81
C LEU A 200 -6.90 -6.13 27.77
N ALA A 201 -6.37 -7.25 28.30
CA ALA A 201 -7.07 -8.02 29.33
C ALA A 201 -7.37 -7.18 30.57
N ALA A 202 -6.37 -6.41 31.05
CA ALA A 202 -6.55 -5.53 32.20
C ALA A 202 -7.58 -4.42 31.94
N ASN A 203 -7.60 -3.85 30.74
CA ASN A 203 -8.61 -2.86 30.34
C ASN A 203 -10.02 -3.47 30.31
N SER A 204 -10.17 -4.69 29.78
CA SER A 204 -11.45 -5.40 29.75
C SER A 204 -11.95 -5.75 31.15
N VAL A 205 -11.06 -6.16 32.06
CA VAL A 205 -11.40 -6.37 33.47
C VAL A 205 -11.85 -5.06 34.12
N ARG A 206 -11.11 -3.96 33.91
CA ARG A 206 -11.48 -2.65 34.47
C ARG A 206 -12.87 -2.20 33.98
N ALA A 207 -13.13 -2.28 32.67
CA ALA A 207 -14.44 -1.97 32.12
C ALA A 207 -15.54 -2.89 32.71
N ALA A 208 -15.24 -4.16 32.92
CA ALA A 208 -16.18 -5.12 33.52
C ALA A 208 -16.46 -4.81 35.01
N VAL A 209 -15.49 -4.25 35.74
CA VAL A 209 -15.64 -3.75 37.11
C VAL A 209 -16.49 -2.49 37.12
N ASP A 210 -16.21 -1.54 36.24
CA ASP A 210 -16.93 -0.26 36.14
C ASP A 210 -18.43 -0.48 35.90
N LEU A 211 -18.81 -1.45 35.06
CA LEU A 211 -20.22 -1.84 34.87
C LEU A 211 -20.92 -2.27 36.17
N VAL A 212 -20.21 -2.94 37.07
CA VAL A 212 -20.79 -3.40 38.35
C VAL A 212 -20.87 -2.25 39.34
N VAL A 213 -19.79 -1.47 39.44
CA VAL A 213 -19.69 -0.35 40.37
C VAL A 213 -20.72 0.73 40.01
N ALA A 214 -20.81 1.12 38.74
CA ALA A 214 -21.75 2.13 38.27
C ALA A 214 -23.22 1.80 38.58
N LEU A 215 -23.58 0.50 38.61
CA LEU A 215 -24.96 0.06 38.86
C LEU A 215 -25.27 -0.28 40.32
N ARG A 216 -24.27 -0.31 41.21
CA ARG A 216 -24.44 -0.81 42.59
C ARG A 216 -23.87 0.08 43.68
N ALA A 217 -22.87 0.90 43.38
CA ALA A 217 -22.25 1.76 44.36
C ALA A 217 -23.15 2.94 44.70
N ASP A 218 -23.08 3.39 45.95
CA ASP A 218 -23.52 4.74 46.31
C ASP A 218 -22.44 5.73 45.87
N LEU A 219 -22.71 6.48 44.80
CA LEU A 219 -21.75 7.43 44.22
C LEU A 219 -21.52 8.68 45.07
N THR A 220 -22.25 8.83 46.19
CA THR A 220 -22.02 9.90 47.17
C THR A 220 -20.94 9.54 48.20
N ASP A 221 -20.68 8.25 48.40
CA ASP A 221 -19.64 7.73 49.31
C ASP A 221 -18.46 7.15 48.52
N MET A 222 -17.41 7.96 48.36
CA MET A 222 -16.20 7.54 47.64
C MET A 222 -15.46 6.38 48.30
N SER A 223 -15.55 6.24 49.62
CA SER A 223 -14.91 5.12 50.32
C SER A 223 -15.58 3.79 49.98
N ALA A 224 -16.92 3.79 49.89
CA ALA A 224 -17.70 2.65 49.44
C ALA A 224 -17.45 2.32 47.96
N VAL A 225 -17.29 3.34 47.09
CA VAL A 225 -16.93 3.15 45.67
C VAL A 225 -15.57 2.46 45.53
N GLU A 226 -14.56 2.87 46.29
CA GLU A 226 -13.22 2.29 46.26
C GLU A 226 -13.20 0.85 46.79
N GLU A 227 -13.87 0.60 47.92
CA GLU A 227 -13.97 -0.74 48.50
C GLU A 227 -14.66 -1.71 47.54
N LEU A 228 -15.79 -1.29 46.94
CA LEU A 228 -16.49 -2.11 45.96
C LEU A 228 -15.64 -2.33 44.71
N THR A 229 -14.96 -1.30 44.21
CA THR A 229 -14.05 -1.41 43.04
C THR A 229 -12.98 -2.46 43.29
N ARG A 230 -12.27 -2.39 44.43
CA ARG A 230 -11.21 -3.34 44.80
C ARG A 230 -11.72 -4.78 44.95
N THR A 231 -12.88 -4.93 45.59
CA THR A 231 -13.51 -6.23 45.82
C THR A 231 -13.92 -6.88 44.50
N VAL A 232 -14.66 -6.15 43.67
CA VAL A 232 -15.10 -6.63 42.36
C VAL A 232 -13.91 -6.90 41.45
N GLU A 233 -12.90 -6.05 41.43
CA GLU A 233 -11.68 -6.28 40.63
C GLU A 233 -10.98 -7.58 41.03
N THR A 234 -10.78 -7.79 42.33
CA THR A 234 -10.15 -9.01 42.86
C THR A 234 -10.93 -10.26 42.45
N ASP A 235 -12.25 -10.25 42.59
CA ASP A 235 -13.08 -11.40 42.23
C ASP A 235 -13.16 -11.60 40.71
N THR A 236 -13.17 -10.51 39.93
CA THR A 236 -13.12 -10.58 38.46
C THR A 236 -11.83 -11.24 38.00
N TRP A 237 -10.68 -10.85 38.57
CA TRP A 237 -9.41 -11.47 38.25
C TRP A 237 -9.31 -12.92 38.71
N LYS A 238 -10.00 -13.33 39.80
CA LYS A 238 -10.11 -14.74 40.17
C LYS A 238 -10.84 -15.51 39.09
N VAL A 239 -11.99 -15.03 38.62
CA VAL A 239 -12.76 -15.68 37.53
C VAL A 239 -11.94 -15.80 36.25
N VAL A 240 -11.30 -14.72 35.81
CA VAL A 240 -10.48 -14.73 34.58
C VAL A 240 -9.32 -15.73 34.69
N ARG A 241 -8.69 -15.86 35.86
CA ARG A 241 -7.55 -16.77 36.09
C ARG A 241 -7.95 -18.22 36.43
N GLN A 242 -9.21 -18.47 36.78
CA GLN A 242 -9.72 -19.83 37.05
C GLN A 242 -9.70 -20.71 35.80
N HIS A 243 -9.83 -20.11 34.62
CA HIS A 243 -9.64 -20.81 33.36
C HIS A 243 -8.14 -21.08 33.18
N GLN A 244 -7.73 -22.35 33.34
CA GLN A 244 -6.33 -22.78 33.27
C GLN A 244 -5.64 -22.21 32.02
N VAL A 245 -4.79 -21.21 32.23
CA VAL A 245 -4.01 -20.61 31.15
C VAL A 245 -2.83 -21.54 30.87
N PRO A 246 -2.67 -22.05 29.64
CA PRO A 246 -1.48 -22.82 29.31
C PRO A 246 -0.22 -21.98 29.54
N VAL A 247 0.80 -22.55 30.16
CA VAL A 247 2.10 -21.89 30.37
C VAL A 247 2.82 -21.87 29.02
N GLY A 248 3.01 -20.70 28.42
CA GLY A 248 3.72 -20.54 27.15
C GLY A 248 3.35 -19.29 26.36
N ASP A 249 3.93 -19.18 25.15
CA ASP A 249 3.54 -18.15 24.17
C ASP A 249 2.05 -18.34 23.81
N GLY A 250 1.23 -17.33 24.12
CA GLY A 250 -0.23 -17.35 23.96
C GLY A 250 -1.03 -17.25 25.26
N ALA A 251 -0.39 -17.40 26.44
CA ALA A 251 -1.04 -17.24 27.74
C ALA A 251 -1.77 -15.89 27.89
N ALA A 252 -1.16 -14.81 27.39
CA ALA A 252 -1.74 -13.47 27.42
C ALA A 252 -2.98 -13.33 26.54
N ASP A 253 -3.02 -14.01 25.38
CA ASP A 253 -4.16 -13.98 24.48
C ASP A 253 -5.36 -14.74 25.05
N VAL A 254 -5.09 -15.88 25.72
CA VAL A 254 -6.11 -16.65 26.44
C VAL A 254 -6.67 -15.84 27.61
N LEU A 255 -5.82 -15.19 28.42
CA LEU A 255 -6.26 -14.29 29.48
C LEU A 255 -7.16 -13.16 28.95
N ARG A 256 -6.76 -12.55 27.84
CA ARG A 256 -7.55 -11.51 27.18
C ARG A 256 -8.91 -12.03 26.73
N HIS A 257 -8.95 -13.21 26.11
CA HIS A 257 -10.20 -13.82 25.65
C HIS A 257 -11.21 -13.97 26.79
N PHE A 258 -10.77 -14.49 27.94
CA PHE A 258 -11.66 -14.64 29.10
C PHE A 258 -12.03 -13.31 29.75
N ALA A 259 -11.13 -12.33 29.79
CA ALA A 259 -11.46 -10.97 30.23
C ALA A 259 -12.54 -10.33 29.34
N ASP A 260 -12.43 -10.48 28.01
CA ASP A 260 -13.41 -9.99 27.04
C ASP A 260 -14.76 -10.71 27.19
N GLN A 261 -14.77 -12.01 27.46
CA GLN A 261 -16.00 -12.77 27.76
C GLN A 261 -16.69 -12.25 29.04
N VAL A 262 -15.94 -12.06 30.13
CA VAL A 262 -16.50 -11.53 31.38
C VAL A 262 -17.08 -10.12 31.19
N LEU A 263 -16.40 -9.27 30.44
CA LEU A 263 -16.91 -7.94 30.07
C LEU A 263 -18.22 -8.06 29.28
N ALA A 264 -18.25 -8.89 28.24
CA ALA A 264 -19.42 -9.08 27.40
C ALA A 264 -20.62 -9.62 28.20
N GLU A 265 -20.41 -10.61 29.07
CA GLU A 265 -21.45 -11.17 29.92
C GLU A 265 -22.00 -10.13 30.91
N ARG A 266 -21.14 -9.36 31.57
CA ARG A 266 -21.58 -8.31 32.50
C ARG A 266 -22.35 -7.22 31.77
N ARG A 267 -21.88 -6.80 30.59
CA ARG A 267 -22.58 -5.82 29.77
C ARG A 267 -23.96 -6.33 29.34
N ALA A 268 -24.07 -7.58 28.91
CA ALA A 268 -25.35 -8.19 28.55
C ALA A 268 -26.31 -8.24 29.75
N ARG A 269 -25.82 -8.65 30.93
CA ARG A 269 -26.63 -8.67 32.17
C ARG A 269 -27.07 -7.27 32.61
N ALA A 270 -26.17 -6.28 32.53
CA ALA A 270 -26.47 -4.88 32.83
C ALA A 270 -27.58 -4.34 31.91
N LEU A 271 -27.42 -4.51 30.59
CA LEU A 271 -28.41 -4.09 29.61
C LEU A 271 -29.75 -4.80 29.79
N ALA A 272 -29.75 -6.11 30.05
CA ALA A 272 -30.97 -6.87 30.30
C ALA A 272 -31.72 -6.38 31.55
N ARG A 273 -31.00 -6.00 32.60
CA ARG A 273 -31.58 -5.40 33.81
C ARG A 273 -32.12 -3.99 33.53
N LEU A 274 -31.37 -3.15 32.83
CA LEU A 274 -31.78 -1.78 32.49
C LEU A 274 -32.96 -1.75 31.50
N ALA A 275 -33.08 -2.73 30.61
CA ALA A 275 -34.24 -2.89 29.73
C ALA A 275 -35.54 -3.19 30.48
N GLN A 276 -35.45 -3.62 31.74
CA GLN A 276 -36.58 -3.83 32.66
C GLN A 276 -36.80 -2.65 33.62
N SER A 277 -36.04 -1.56 33.48
CA SER A 277 -36.27 -0.34 34.25
C SER A 277 -37.54 0.36 33.79
N ALA A 278 -38.15 1.18 34.68
CA ALA A 278 -39.37 1.92 34.35
C ALA A 278 -39.23 2.80 33.08
N PRO A 279 -38.16 3.61 32.91
CA PRO A 279 -38.00 4.41 31.69
C PRO A 279 -37.96 3.58 30.41
N ALA A 280 -37.28 2.43 30.44
CA ALA A 280 -37.22 1.54 29.28
C ALA A 280 -38.58 0.91 28.99
N ILE A 281 -39.28 0.42 30.01
CA ILE A 281 -40.62 -0.19 29.86
C ILE A 281 -41.62 0.82 29.30
N GLU A 282 -41.62 2.06 29.80
CA GLU A 282 -42.49 3.13 29.33
C GLU A 282 -42.27 3.46 27.85
N GLU A 283 -41.01 3.64 27.44
CA GLU A 283 -40.65 3.89 26.05
C GLU A 283 -41.04 2.70 25.14
N GLY A 284 -40.80 1.47 25.61
CA GLY A 284 -41.21 0.26 24.91
C GLY A 284 -42.73 0.20 24.70
N GLN A 285 -43.52 0.54 25.72
CA GLN A 285 -44.99 0.60 25.63
C GLN A 285 -45.46 1.70 24.68
N LEU A 286 -44.78 2.85 24.66
CA LEU A 286 -45.07 3.95 23.74
C LEU A 286 -44.83 3.51 22.29
N VAL A 287 -43.64 2.96 22.00
CA VAL A 287 -43.28 2.48 20.65
C VAL A 287 -44.21 1.34 20.20
N TYR A 288 -44.57 0.43 21.10
CA TYR A 288 -45.56 -0.62 20.82
C TYR A 288 -46.88 -0.04 20.31
N LYS A 289 -47.47 0.92 21.05
CA LYS A 289 -48.73 1.59 20.69
C LYS A 289 -48.60 2.35 19.36
N LEU A 290 -47.51 3.08 19.15
CA LEU A 290 -47.26 3.83 17.91
C LEU A 290 -47.13 2.89 16.70
N THR A 291 -46.51 1.73 16.88
CA THR A 291 -46.32 0.74 15.81
C THR A 291 -47.66 0.13 15.40
N LEU A 292 -48.54 -0.19 16.36
CA LEU A 292 -49.90 -0.68 16.08
C LEU A 292 -50.78 0.36 15.39
N ASN A 293 -50.57 1.65 15.67
CA ASN A 293 -51.33 2.74 15.06
C ASN A 293 -50.83 3.15 13.67
N ARG A 294 -49.73 2.56 13.18
CA ARG A 294 -49.17 2.89 11.87
C ARG A 294 -50.05 2.32 10.74
N PRO A 295 -50.24 3.04 9.62
CA PRO A 295 -50.97 2.50 8.47
C PRO A 295 -50.32 1.20 7.96
N THR A 296 -51.08 0.11 7.97
CA THR A 296 -50.57 -1.22 7.62
C THR A 296 -50.86 -1.57 6.16
N PRO A 297 -49.97 -2.30 5.47
CA PRO A 297 -50.24 -2.80 4.13
C PRO A 297 -51.52 -3.64 4.09
N ARG A 298 -52.29 -3.56 2.99
CA ARG A 298 -53.59 -4.24 2.79
C ARG A 298 -53.60 -5.77 2.96
N ARG A 299 -52.43 -6.42 3.15
CA ARG A 299 -52.27 -7.87 3.28
C ARG A 299 -51.52 -8.32 4.55
N ALA A 300 -51.21 -7.41 5.49
CA ALA A 300 -50.57 -7.80 6.74
C ALA A 300 -51.58 -8.53 7.65
N CYS A 301 -51.22 -9.72 8.13
CA CYS A 301 -52.02 -10.40 9.14
C CYS A 301 -51.78 -9.77 10.52
N ARG A 302 -52.81 -9.76 11.38
CA ARG A 302 -52.73 -9.22 12.74
C ARG A 302 -51.58 -9.79 13.56
N LYS A 303 -51.28 -11.09 13.38
CA LYS A 303 -50.16 -11.75 14.07
C LYS A 303 -48.82 -11.11 13.74
N ASP A 304 -48.59 -10.80 12.47
CA ASP A 304 -47.34 -10.20 12.00
C ASP A 304 -47.18 -8.76 12.51
N LEU A 305 -48.29 -8.03 12.61
CA LEU A 305 -48.31 -6.68 13.19
C LEU A 305 -47.99 -6.68 14.69
N LEU A 306 -48.54 -7.63 15.44
CA LEU A 306 -48.23 -7.79 16.87
C LEU A 306 -46.75 -8.16 17.06
N ALA A 307 -46.23 -9.12 16.28
CA ALA A 307 -44.82 -9.50 16.34
C ALA A 307 -43.88 -8.33 15.97
N ALA A 308 -44.24 -7.52 14.97
CA ALA A 308 -43.49 -6.33 14.61
C ALA A 308 -43.51 -5.28 15.73
N ALA A 309 -44.66 -5.05 16.35
CA ALA A 309 -44.78 -4.12 17.47
C ALA A 309 -43.98 -4.59 18.70
N GLU A 310 -43.99 -5.88 19.03
CA GLU A 310 -43.17 -6.47 20.09
C GLU A 310 -41.67 -6.31 19.81
N HIS A 311 -41.26 -6.57 18.57
CA HIS A 311 -39.86 -6.43 18.15
C HIS A 311 -39.38 -4.97 18.26
N GLU A 312 -40.16 -4.01 17.76
CA GLU A 312 -39.80 -2.59 17.85
C GLU A 312 -39.82 -2.07 19.30
N ALA A 313 -40.76 -2.55 20.12
CA ALA A 313 -40.78 -2.23 21.55
C ALA A 313 -39.57 -2.80 22.31
N GLU A 314 -39.11 -4.01 21.97
CA GLU A 314 -37.87 -4.59 22.51
C GLU A 314 -36.65 -3.78 22.06
N ARG A 315 -36.57 -3.40 20.79
CA ARG A 315 -35.47 -2.54 20.29
C ARG A 315 -35.44 -1.17 20.98
N ALA A 316 -36.60 -0.58 21.24
CA ALA A 316 -36.71 0.67 21.99
C ALA A 316 -36.22 0.53 23.44
N ARG A 317 -36.65 -0.53 24.13
CA ARG A 317 -36.15 -0.88 25.48
C ARG A 317 -34.63 -1.04 25.52
N GLN A 318 -34.07 -1.76 24.55
CA GLN A 318 -32.61 -1.93 24.42
C GLN A 318 -31.87 -0.64 24.08
N LYS A 319 -32.53 0.31 23.40
CA LYS A 319 -31.97 1.65 23.15
C LYS A 319 -31.88 2.44 24.46
N VAL A 320 -32.98 2.57 25.18
CA VAL A 320 -33.01 3.27 26.48
C VAL A 320 -32.06 2.61 27.48
N ALA A 321 -31.99 1.29 27.53
CA ALA A 321 -31.06 0.57 28.40
C ALA A 321 -29.58 0.90 28.12
N ARG A 322 -29.22 1.17 26.86
CA ARG A 322 -27.85 1.59 26.49
C ARG A 322 -27.58 3.02 26.92
N GLU A 323 -28.53 3.93 26.68
CA GLU A 323 -28.42 5.34 27.10
C GLU A 323 -28.26 5.44 28.62
N LEU A 324 -29.12 4.75 29.38
CA LEU A 324 -29.02 4.68 30.84
C LEU A 324 -27.66 4.10 31.29
N LEU A 325 -27.15 3.06 30.62
CA LEU A 325 -25.85 2.49 30.98
C LEU A 325 -24.72 3.49 30.78
N ASP A 326 -24.76 4.24 29.69
CA ASP A 326 -23.77 5.28 29.39
C ASP A 326 -23.84 6.40 30.43
N ASP A 327 -25.05 6.80 30.87
CA ASP A 327 -25.27 7.77 31.95
C ASP A 327 -24.68 7.28 33.29
N PHE A 328 -24.97 6.04 33.69
CA PHE A 328 -24.40 5.46 34.93
C PHE A 328 -22.87 5.43 34.91
N LEU A 329 -22.26 5.13 33.77
CA LEU A 329 -20.81 5.12 33.62
C LEU A 329 -20.23 6.55 33.66
N ALA A 330 -20.94 7.53 33.10
CA ALA A 330 -20.57 8.94 33.18
C ALA A 330 -20.63 9.45 34.63
N ASP A 331 -21.70 9.13 35.37
CA ASP A 331 -21.86 9.49 36.77
C ASP A 331 -20.73 8.91 37.64
N LEU A 332 -20.34 7.65 37.40
CA LEU A 332 -19.21 7.02 38.09
C LEU A 332 -17.88 7.74 37.77
N ALA A 333 -17.67 8.13 36.52
CA ALA A 333 -16.47 8.86 36.11
C ALA A 333 -16.40 10.24 36.78
N GLU A 334 -17.52 10.95 36.85
CA GLU A 334 -17.61 12.25 37.53
C GLU A 334 -17.40 12.11 39.05
N ALA A 335 -17.99 11.10 39.69
CA ALA A 335 -17.79 10.82 41.11
C ALA A 335 -16.31 10.59 41.44
N ARG A 336 -15.61 9.76 40.64
CA ARG A 336 -14.17 9.54 40.80
C ARG A 336 -13.35 10.82 40.59
N ALA A 337 -13.71 11.65 39.62
CA ALA A 337 -13.04 12.93 39.42
C ALA A 337 -13.21 13.89 40.62
N ARG A 338 -14.41 13.92 41.22
CA ARG A 338 -14.67 14.69 42.45
C ARG A 338 -13.87 14.15 43.64
N GLY A 339 -13.81 12.83 43.81
CA GLY A 339 -13.01 12.19 44.86
C GLY A 339 -11.52 12.51 44.77
N CYS A 340 -10.93 12.48 43.57
CA CYS A 340 -9.53 12.86 43.37
C CYS A 340 -9.24 14.35 43.62
N ALA A 341 -10.21 15.24 43.38
CA ALA A 341 -10.06 16.66 43.67
C ALA A 341 -10.21 17.00 45.17
N ALA A 342 -10.82 16.10 45.95
CA ALA A 342 -11.11 16.27 47.37
C ALA A 342 -10.00 15.79 48.32
N GLU A 343 -8.85 15.30 47.80
CA GLU A 343 -7.63 15.07 48.60
C GLU A 343 -6.66 16.27 48.52
N PRO A 344 -6.83 17.33 49.35
CA PRO A 344 -5.76 18.30 49.57
C PRO A 344 -4.70 17.71 50.51
N SER A 345 -3.44 17.92 50.13
CA SER A 345 -2.22 17.58 50.85
C SER A 345 -2.27 17.86 52.36
N ALA A 346 -2.51 16.82 53.17
CA ALA A 346 -2.14 16.81 54.58
C ALA A 346 -0.62 16.57 54.68
N GLY A 347 0.17 17.60 54.38
CA GLY A 347 1.62 17.54 54.41
C GLY A 347 2.22 18.93 54.28
N GLY A 348 2.20 19.70 55.37
CA GLY A 348 2.70 21.08 55.38
C GLY A 348 2.92 21.66 56.78
N ALA A 349 4.04 21.27 57.38
CA ALA A 349 4.84 22.05 58.34
C ALA A 349 4.24 22.41 59.72
N GLY A 350 4.58 21.57 60.70
CA GLY A 350 5.03 22.11 61.98
C GLY A 350 6.37 22.84 61.81
N GLY A 351 6.54 23.94 62.56
CA GLY A 351 7.84 24.62 62.69
C GLY A 351 7.75 26.15 62.67
N GLY A 352 7.21 26.75 63.74
CA GLY A 352 7.36 28.18 64.03
C GLY A 352 7.79 28.34 65.49
N ARG A 353 8.92 29.02 65.68
CA ARG A 353 9.71 29.16 66.91
C ARG A 353 9.04 29.99 67.99
#